data_AF-A0A4Z1QYW4-F1
#
_entry.id   AF-A0A4Z1QYW4-F1
#
_cell.length_a   1.000
_cell.length_b   1.000
_cell.length_c   1.000
_cell.angle_alpha   90.00
_cell.angle_beta   90.00
_cell.angle_gamma   90.00
#
_symmetry.space_group_name_H-M   'P 1'
#
loop_
_entity.id
_entity.type
_entity.pdbx_description
1 polymer ?
#
loop_
_entity_poly.entity_id
_entity_poly.type
_entity_poly.pdbx_seq_one_letter_code
_entity_poly.pdbx_strand_id
1 'polypeptide(L)'
;MLNRLATVVVAIGGAAAGVAATYAVASLVMVPAAKREGKSAAIAEIAIAAAKVEMQRKGDDASLQTKTDYELCVLGLRSNGLPVDACEQLRGVGQK
;
A
#
# COMPACT_ATOMS: atom_id res chain seq x y z
N MET A 1 -0.75 24.08 -60.61
CA MET A 1 -0.73 22.84 -59.79
C MET A 1 0.42 22.83 -58.77
N LEU A 2 1.62 23.26 -59.15
CA LEU A 2 2.82 23.27 -58.29
C LEU A 2 2.65 24.05 -56.95
N ASN A 3 1.97 25.20 -56.98
CA ASN A 3 1.73 25.99 -55.75
C ASN A 3 0.87 25.27 -54.70
N ARG A 4 -0.13 24.48 -55.12
CA ARG A 4 -1.00 23.73 -54.19
C ARG A 4 -0.25 22.56 -53.53
N LEU A 5 0.66 21.91 -54.25
CA LEU A 5 1.51 20.84 -53.71
C LEU A 5 2.45 21.36 -52.61
N ALA A 6 3.06 22.53 -52.83
CA ALA A 6 3.92 23.17 -51.83
C ALA A 6 3.15 23.52 -50.55
N THR A 7 1.93 24.05 -50.66
CA THR A 7 1.10 24.37 -49.48
C THR A 7 0.72 23.14 -48.68
N VAL A 8 0.41 22.03 -49.35
CA VAL A 8 0.06 20.76 -48.69
C VAL A 8 1.25 20.16 -47.96
N VAL A 9 2.45 20.19 -48.56
CA VAL A 9 3.68 19.69 -47.91
C VAL A 9 4.03 20.51 -46.67
N VAL A 10 3.91 21.85 -46.74
CA VAL A 10 4.15 22.72 -45.58
C VAL A 10 3.12 22.47 -44.47
N ALA A 11 1.84 22.30 -44.82
CA ALA A 11 0.79 22.02 -43.85
C ALA A 11 1.00 20.67 -43.14
N ILE A 12 1.35 19.62 -43.88
CA ILE A 12 1.63 18.29 -43.32
C ILE A 12 2.91 18.31 -42.47
N GLY A 13 3.97 18.99 -42.95
CA GLY A 13 5.21 19.16 -42.20
C GLY A 13 5.01 19.91 -40.88
N GLY A 14 4.21 20.98 -40.90
CA GLY A 14 3.83 21.72 -39.69
C GLY A 14 3.02 20.89 -38.70
N ALA A 15 2.06 20.09 -39.19
CA ALA A 15 1.26 19.19 -38.35
C ALA A 15 2.14 18.11 -37.69
N ALA A 16 3.03 17.48 -38.46
CA ALA A 16 3.94 16.46 -37.95
C ALA A 16 4.90 17.03 -36.88
N ALA A 17 5.45 18.23 -37.11
CA ALA A 17 6.30 18.91 -36.14
C ALA A 17 5.55 19.25 -34.84
N GLY A 18 4.29 19.71 -34.95
CA GLY A 18 3.45 19.98 -33.78
C GLY A 18 3.16 18.73 -32.94
N VAL A 19 2.84 17.61 -33.58
CA VAL A 19 2.64 16.32 -32.89
C VAL A 19 3.93 15.84 -32.22
N ALA A 20 5.07 15.93 -32.90
CA ALA A 20 6.35 15.54 -32.33
C ALA A 20 6.74 16.39 -31.11
N ALA A 21 6.52 17.71 -31.18
CA ALA A 21 6.81 18.62 -30.07
C ALA A 21 5.94 18.34 -28.85
N THR A 22 4.63 18.13 -29.04
CA THR A 22 3.72 17.81 -27.93
C THR A 22 4.03 16.45 -27.30
N TYR A 23 4.37 15.44 -28.11
CA TYR A 23 4.78 14.13 -27.62
C TYR A 23 6.09 14.19 -26.82
N ALA A 24 7.07 14.99 -27.28
CA ALA A 24 8.33 15.20 -26.55
C ALA A 24 8.09 15.84 -25.17
N VAL A 25 7.23 16.87 -25.08
CA VAL A 25 6.88 17.51 -23.81
C VAL A 25 6.17 16.53 -22.87
N ALA A 26 5.19 15.78 -23.38
CA ALA A 26 4.46 14.81 -22.58
C ALA A 26 5.39 13.72 -22.02
N SER A 27 6.27 13.17 -22.86
CA SER A 27 7.16 12.06 -22.48
C SER A 27 8.30 12.49 -21.55
N LEU A 28 8.85 13.69 -21.71
CA LEU A 28 10.00 14.15 -20.93
C LEU A 28 9.63 14.86 -19.62
N VAL A 29 8.44 15.47 -19.57
CA VAL A 29 8.04 16.29 -18.41
C VAL A 29 6.86 15.67 -17.67
N MET A 30 5.74 15.43 -18.36
CA MET A 30 4.49 15.02 -17.71
C MET A 30 4.54 13.58 -17.18
N VAL A 31 4.98 12.63 -18.01
CA VAL A 31 5.04 11.20 -17.62
C VAL A 31 5.97 10.97 -16.43
N PRO A 32 7.20 11.52 -16.39
CA PRO A 32 8.08 11.35 -15.24
C PRO A 32 7.55 12.01 -13.97
N ALA A 33 6.93 13.19 -14.07
CA ALA A 33 6.30 13.87 -12.93
C ALA A 33 5.16 13.02 -12.33
N ALA A 34 4.23 12.57 -13.18
CA ALA A 34 3.12 11.70 -12.77
C ALA A 34 3.62 10.38 -12.15
N LYS A 35 4.70 9.81 -12.70
CA LYS A 35 5.29 8.57 -12.16
C LYS A 35 5.93 8.77 -10.78
N ARG A 36 6.53 9.95 -10.52
CA ARG A 36 7.07 10.29 -9.20
C ARG A 36 5.95 10.47 -8.18
N GLU A 37 4.90 11.19 -8.54
CA GLU A 37 3.73 11.41 -7.69
C GLU A 37 3.01 10.09 -7.36
N GLY A 38 2.75 9.25 -8.37
CA GLY A 38 2.14 7.94 -8.18
C GLY A 38 2.99 7.02 -7.31
N LYS A 39 4.33 7.04 -7.46
CA LYS A 39 5.23 6.29 -6.58
C LYS A 39 5.18 6.80 -5.14
N SER A 40 5.18 8.11 -4.92
CA SER A 40 5.09 8.66 -3.56
C SER A 40 3.77 8.32 -2.87
N ALA A 41 2.65 8.38 -3.60
CA ALA A 41 1.34 7.99 -3.07
C ALA A 41 1.32 6.50 -2.69
N ALA A 42 1.81 5.61 -3.57
CA ALA A 42 1.87 4.18 -3.28
C ALA A 42 2.79 3.86 -2.09
N ILE A 43 3.93 4.53 -1.96
CA ILE A 43 4.83 4.36 -0.81
C ILE A 43 4.15 4.82 0.50
N ALA A 44 3.42 5.95 0.46
CA ALA A 44 2.70 6.45 1.62
C ALA A 44 1.58 5.48 2.06
N GLU A 45 0.81 4.93 1.12
CA GLU A 45 -0.22 3.94 1.41
C GLU A 45 0.37 2.66 2.03
N ILE A 46 1.47 2.14 1.47
CA ILE A 46 2.18 0.98 2.01
C ILE A 46 2.70 1.27 3.42
N ALA A 47 3.27 2.46 3.64
CA ALA A 47 3.78 2.85 4.96
C ALA A 47 2.67 2.95 6.01
N ILE A 48 1.50 3.51 5.66
CA ILE A 48 0.33 3.58 6.54
C ILE A 48 -0.19 2.16 6.84
N ALA A 49 -0.29 1.30 5.84
CA ALA A 49 -0.73 -0.08 6.03
C ALA A 49 0.23 -0.86 6.95
N ALA A 50 1.54 -0.73 6.73
CA ALA A 50 2.55 -1.35 7.57
C ALA A 50 2.51 -0.84 9.02
N ALA A 51 2.40 0.48 9.21
CA ALA A 51 2.28 1.09 10.54
C ALA A 51 1.03 0.61 11.27
N LYS A 52 -0.11 0.47 10.57
CA LYS A 52 -1.34 -0.07 11.16
C LYS A 52 -1.17 -1.51 11.65
N VAL A 53 -0.51 -2.36 10.85
CA VAL A 53 -0.23 -3.76 11.24
C VAL A 53 0.71 -3.81 12.45
N GLU A 54 1.74 -2.96 12.49
CA GLU A 54 2.65 -2.89 13.63
C GLU A 54 1.93 -2.43 14.90
N MET A 55 1.06 -1.42 14.81
CA MET A 55 0.26 -0.95 15.94
C MET A 55 -0.72 -2.03 16.44
N GLN A 56 -1.33 -2.80 15.53
CA GLN A 56 -2.16 -3.93 15.91
C GLN A 56 -1.35 -5.01 16.63
N ARG A 57 -0.14 -5.34 16.16
CA ARG A 57 0.75 -6.27 16.85
C ARG A 57 1.16 -5.77 18.23
N LYS A 58 1.48 -4.48 18.38
CA LYS A 58 1.79 -3.88 19.68
C LYS A 58 0.59 -3.89 20.62
N GLY A 59 -0.61 -3.61 20.11
CA GLY A 59 -1.85 -3.66 20.89
C GLY A 59 -2.21 -5.07 21.33
N ASP A 60 -2.03 -6.06 20.45
CA ASP A 60 -2.22 -7.48 20.76
C ASP A 60 -1.21 -7.96 21.80
N ASP A 61 0.07 -7.63 21.62
CA ASP A 61 1.13 -7.98 22.57
C ASP A 61 0.91 -7.33 23.95
N ALA A 62 0.52 -6.06 23.99
CA ALA A 62 0.14 -5.38 25.23
C ALA A 62 -1.10 -6.03 25.88
N SER A 63 -2.08 -6.45 25.07
CA SER A 63 -3.25 -7.18 25.58
C SER A 63 -2.88 -8.57 26.10
N LEU A 64 -1.86 -9.23 25.56
CA LEU A 64 -1.37 -10.51 26.05
C LEU A 64 -0.61 -10.34 27.37
N GLN A 65 0.19 -9.27 27.51
CA GLN A 65 0.94 -8.98 28.75
C GLN A 65 0.04 -8.67 29.96
N THR A 66 -1.18 -8.22 29.73
CA THR A 66 -2.16 -7.93 30.81
C THR A 66 -3.00 -9.13 31.22
N LYS A 67 -2.87 -10.27 30.52
CA LYS A 67 -3.61 -11.50 30.80
C LYS A 67 -2.86 -12.41 31.77
N THR A 68 -3.61 -13.10 32.60
CA THR A 68 -3.09 -14.17 33.46
C THR A 68 -2.79 -15.44 32.66
N ASP A 69 -1.95 -16.34 33.19
CA ASP A 69 -1.60 -17.62 32.54
C ASP A 69 -2.84 -18.47 32.20
N TYR A 70 -3.85 -18.43 33.08
CA TYR A 70 -5.15 -19.03 32.83
C TYR A 70 -5.84 -18.44 31.60
N GLU A 71 -5.90 -17.12 31.49
CA GLU A 71 -6.55 -16.44 30.36
C GLU A 71 -5.82 -16.68 29.05
N LEU A 72 -4.48 -16.72 29.07
CA LEU A 72 -3.65 -17.06 27.90
C LEU A 72 -3.93 -18.50 27.42
N CYS A 73 -4.00 -19.46 28.35
CA CYS A 73 -4.33 -20.85 28.04
C CYS A 73 -5.73 -20.98 27.41
N VAL A 74 -6.74 -20.32 27.99
CA VAL A 74 -8.11 -20.35 27.45
C VAL A 74 -8.17 -19.72 26.06
N LEU A 75 -7.46 -18.61 25.84
CA LEU A 75 -7.42 -17.92 24.54
C LEU A 75 -6.80 -18.83 23.46
N GLY A 76 -5.70 -19.52 23.80
CA GLY A 76 -5.01 -20.45 22.91
C GLY A 76 -5.85 -21.69 22.58
N LEU A 77 -6.45 -22.35 23.58
CA LEU A 77 -7.24 -23.56 23.32
C LEU A 77 -8.57 -23.25 22.60
N ARG A 78 -9.24 -22.14 22.95
CA ARG A 78 -10.50 -21.75 22.29
C ARG A 78 -10.30 -21.35 20.82
N SER A 79 -9.21 -20.66 20.49
CA SER A 79 -8.90 -20.31 19.09
C SER A 79 -8.61 -21.55 18.21
N ASN A 80 -8.19 -22.66 18.83
CA ASN A 80 -7.98 -23.95 18.19
C ASN A 80 -9.20 -24.91 18.29
N GLY A 81 -10.32 -24.47 18.89
CA GLY A 81 -11.52 -25.31 19.07
C GLY A 81 -11.35 -26.47 20.06
N LEU A 82 -10.35 -26.40 20.94
CA LEU A 82 -10.03 -27.43 21.93
C LEU A 82 -10.76 -27.17 23.27
N PRO A 83 -11.01 -28.21 24.08
CA PRO A 83 -11.61 -28.06 25.40
C PRO A 83 -10.66 -27.31 26.35
N VAL A 84 -11.23 -26.46 27.21
CA VAL A 84 -10.49 -25.52 28.08
C VAL A 84 -10.35 -25.99 29.53
N ASP A 85 -10.86 -27.18 29.83
CA ASP A 85 -10.80 -27.83 31.14
C ASP A 85 -9.36 -28.04 31.62
N ALA A 86 -8.42 -28.32 30.71
CA ALA A 86 -7.00 -28.42 31.03
C ALA A 86 -6.42 -27.10 31.61
N CYS A 87 -6.99 -25.94 31.28
CA CYS A 87 -6.53 -24.65 31.77
C CYS A 87 -6.92 -24.37 33.23
N GLU A 88 -7.88 -25.12 33.80
CA GLU A 88 -8.31 -24.93 35.20
C GLU A 88 -7.16 -25.12 36.20
N GLN A 89 -6.15 -25.92 35.85
CA GLN A 89 -4.95 -26.11 36.66
C GLN A 89 -4.11 -24.84 36.82
N LEU A 90 -4.28 -23.86 35.92
CA LEU A 90 -3.59 -22.57 35.94
C LEU A 90 -4.40 -21.48 36.66
N ARG A 91 -5.62 -21.79 37.11
CA ARG A 91 -6.47 -20.81 37.80
C ARG A 91 -5.84 -20.42 39.14
N GLY A 92 -5.48 -19.15 39.27
CA GLY A 92 -4.82 -18.59 40.47
C GLY A 92 -3.29 -18.59 40.42
N VAL A 93 -2.68 -19.19 39.40
CA VAL A 93 -1.25 -19.06 39.13
C VAL A 93 -1.01 -17.65 38.58
N GLY A 94 -0.23 -16.84 39.30
CA GLY A 94 0.06 -15.44 38.93
C GLY A 94 -0.79 -14.37 39.62
N GLN A 95 -1.69 -14.72 40.54
CA GLN A 95 -2.24 -13.75 41.50
C GLN A 95 -1.14 -13.38 42.51
N LYS A 96 -0.51 -12.23 42.34
CA LYS A 96 0.28 -11.55 43.36
C LYS A 96 -0.46 -10.33 43.84
#